data_AF-A0A2H6NJV1-F1
#
_entry.id   AF-A0A2H6NJV1-F1
#
_cell.length_a   1.000
_cell.length_b   1.000
_cell.length_c   1.000
_cell.angle_alpha   90.00
_cell.angle_beta   90.00
_cell.angle_gamma   90.00
#
_symmetry.space_group_name_H-M   'P 1'
#
loop_
_entity.id
_entity.type
_entity.pdbx_description
1 polymer ?
#
loop_
_entity_poly.entity_id
_entity_poly.type
_entity_poly.pdbx_seq_one_letter_code
_entity_poly.pdbx_strand_id
1 'polypeptide(L)'
;VHGNPISLAMSLRELDEQNPEAVTQLGSMLFTRQVSGARVVSLGTVQTVSGYTFKGFMAHADQYRCSYLNAASAIGIKKEDVEMFLKRLDKCLKALRRGKGQQDGPLTPNVDVDADMEKCKIGEGDDPKTLFPS
;
A
#
# COMPACT_ATOMS: atom_id res chain seq x y z
N VAL A 1 1.97 18.52 22.86
CA VAL A 1 1.53 18.28 21.46
C VAL A 1 0.80 16.95 21.44
N HIS A 2 -0.53 16.97 21.38
CA HIS A 2 -1.31 15.76 21.18
C HIS A 2 -1.22 15.42 19.69
N GLY A 3 -0.34 14.48 19.33
CA GLY A 3 -0.15 14.05 17.95
C GLY A 3 -1.36 13.30 17.43
N ASN A 4 -1.41 13.05 16.12
CA ASN A 4 -2.38 12.16 15.50
C ASN A 4 -1.96 10.70 15.77
N PRO A 5 -2.62 9.97 16.68
CA PRO A 5 -2.16 8.63 17.06
C PRO A 5 -2.68 7.54 16.11
N ILE A 6 -3.64 7.90 15.24
CA ILE A 6 -4.37 6.93 14.42
C ILE A 6 -3.85 6.85 12.99
N SER A 7 -3.07 7.81 12.52
CA SER A 7 -2.57 7.81 11.13
C SER A 7 -1.23 8.50 10.99
N LEU A 8 -0.52 8.10 9.94
CA LEU A 8 0.81 8.57 9.60
C LEU A 8 0.90 8.83 8.10
N ALA A 9 1.52 9.96 7.75
CA ALA A 9 1.97 10.24 6.40
C ALA A 9 3.51 10.29 6.38
N MET A 10 4.13 9.48 5.51
CA MET A 10 5.57 9.42 5.30
C MET A 10 5.90 10.05 3.96
N SER A 11 6.76 11.07 3.97
CA SER A 11 7.29 11.66 2.73
C SER A 11 8.08 10.61 1.95
N LEU A 12 7.83 10.55 0.64
CA LEU A 12 8.58 9.74 -0.31
C LEU A 12 9.45 10.62 -1.23
N ARG A 13 9.72 11.88 -0.85
CA ARG A 13 10.47 12.84 -1.66
C ARG A 13 11.75 12.25 -2.24
N GLU A 14 12.60 11.66 -1.39
CA GLU A 14 13.88 11.11 -1.85
C GLU A 14 13.69 9.95 -2.84
N LEU A 15 12.67 9.10 -2.61
CA LEU A 15 12.35 8.00 -3.51
C LEU A 15 11.86 8.52 -4.86
N ASP A 16 11.00 9.54 -4.83
CA ASP A 16 10.43 10.21 -6.00
C ASP A 16 11.50 10.93 -6.83
N GLU A 17 12.39 11.68 -6.18
CA GLU A 17 13.53 12.36 -6.82
C GLU A 17 14.52 11.38 -7.47
N GLN A 18 14.70 10.20 -6.88
CA GLN A 18 15.61 9.17 -7.40
C GLN A 18 14.98 8.31 -8.49
N ASN A 19 13.71 7.94 -8.33
CA ASN A 19 12.96 7.13 -9.28
C ASN A 19 11.44 7.32 -9.05
N PRO A 20 10.77 8.17 -9.85
CA PRO A 20 9.33 8.39 -9.74
C PRO A 20 8.50 7.12 -9.90
N GLU A 21 8.94 6.17 -10.72
CA GLU A 21 8.23 4.89 -10.90
C GLU A 21 8.28 4.04 -9.62
N ALA A 22 9.37 4.14 -8.84
CA ALA A 22 9.53 3.42 -7.59
C ALA A 22 8.47 3.80 -6.54
N VAL A 23 7.91 5.01 -6.62
CA VAL A 23 6.80 5.45 -5.77
C VAL A 23 5.58 4.56 -6.01
N THR A 24 5.13 4.42 -7.26
CA THR A 24 3.98 3.55 -7.58
C THR A 24 4.28 2.07 -7.33
N GLN A 25 5.50 1.62 -7.64
CA GLN A 25 5.95 0.25 -7.37
C GLN A 25 5.94 -0.08 -5.88
N LEU A 26 6.30 0.87 -4.99
CA LEU A 26 6.19 0.68 -3.55
C LEU A 26 4.77 0.29 -3.14
N GLY A 27 3.76 0.93 -3.73
CA GLY A 27 2.35 0.58 -3.52
C GLY A 27 2.05 -0.88 -3.90
N SER A 28 2.48 -1.30 -5.09
CA SER A 28 2.33 -2.69 -5.56
C SER A 28 3.08 -3.70 -4.68
N MET A 29 4.28 -3.35 -4.21
CA MET A 29 5.10 -4.21 -3.35
C MET A 29 4.49 -4.41 -1.96
N LEU A 30 3.87 -3.37 -1.40
CA LEU A 30 3.12 -3.44 -0.14
C LEU A 30 1.88 -4.33 -0.30
N PHE A 31 1.10 -4.11 -1.37
CA PHE A 31 -0.10 -4.89 -1.63
C PHE A 31 0.19 -6.40 -1.79
N THR A 32 1.20 -6.75 -2.59
CA THR A 32 1.64 -8.15 -2.79
C THR A 32 2.18 -8.81 -1.52
N ARG A 33 2.66 -8.02 -0.56
CA ARG A 33 3.04 -8.48 0.79
C ARG A 33 1.90 -8.37 1.80
N GLN A 34 0.65 -8.40 1.34
CA GLN A 34 -0.56 -8.40 2.19
C GLN A 34 -0.67 -7.17 3.09
N VAL A 35 -0.14 -6.01 2.67
CA VAL A 35 -0.43 -4.74 3.33
C VAL A 35 -1.60 -4.09 2.61
N SER A 36 -2.77 -4.12 3.25
CA SER A 36 -3.98 -3.42 2.77
C SER A 36 -4.16 -2.08 3.49
N GLY A 37 -4.85 -1.13 2.85
CA GLY A 37 -5.20 0.17 3.44
C GLY A 37 -4.09 1.22 3.43
N ALA A 38 -2.83 0.82 3.21
CA ALA A 38 -1.74 1.75 2.92
C ALA A 38 -1.91 2.35 1.50
N ARG A 39 -1.70 3.66 1.37
CA ARG A 39 -1.98 4.40 0.14
C ARG A 39 -0.78 5.23 -0.27
N VAL A 40 -0.19 4.89 -1.40
CA VAL A 40 0.86 5.72 -2.01
C VAL A 40 0.20 6.78 -2.89
N VAL A 41 0.62 8.03 -2.72
CA VAL A 41 0.16 9.18 -3.48
C VAL A 41 1.35 9.76 -4.24
N SER A 42 1.35 9.61 -5.56
CA SER A 42 2.31 10.20 -6.49
C SER A 42 1.90 11.60 -6.91
N LEU A 43 2.89 12.47 -7.17
CA LEU A 43 2.66 13.79 -7.73
C LEU A 43 2.12 13.74 -9.17
N GLY A 44 1.43 14.79 -9.59
CA GLY A 44 1.02 14.99 -10.98
C GLY A 44 -0.07 14.05 -11.50
N THR A 45 -0.63 13.17 -10.66
CA THR A 45 -1.70 12.24 -11.05
C THR A 45 -2.93 13.02 -11.53
N VAL A 46 -3.40 12.74 -12.74
CA VAL A 46 -4.62 13.33 -13.32
C VAL A 46 -5.69 12.26 -13.44
N GLN A 47 -6.89 12.53 -12.94
CA GLN A 47 -8.02 11.61 -13.08
C GLN A 47 -9.32 12.35 -13.32
N THR A 48 -10.12 11.86 -14.27
CA THR A 48 -11.47 12.36 -14.52
C THR A 48 -12.50 11.48 -13.83
N VAL A 49 -13.32 12.06 -12.96
CA VAL A 49 -14.42 11.37 -12.28
C VAL A 49 -15.70 12.17 -12.53
N SER A 50 -16.73 11.51 -13.05
CA SER A 50 -18.03 12.14 -13.36
C SER A 50 -17.93 13.42 -14.21
N GLY A 51 -17.04 13.43 -15.19
CA GLY A 51 -16.82 14.56 -16.11
C GLY A 51 -15.96 15.69 -15.57
N TYR A 52 -15.54 15.66 -14.30
CA TYR A 52 -14.60 16.62 -13.74
C TYR A 52 -13.18 16.05 -13.68
N THR A 53 -12.20 16.81 -14.16
CA THR A 53 -10.78 16.41 -14.17
C THR A 53 -10.05 16.98 -12.96
N PHE A 54 -9.65 16.09 -12.05
CA PHE A 54 -8.80 16.43 -10.91
C PHE A 54 -7.33 16.40 -11.32
N LYS A 55 -6.62 17.50 -11.03
CA LYS A 55 -5.15 17.54 -11.02
C LYS A 55 -4.68 17.14 -9.63
N GLY A 56 -3.62 16.35 -9.52
CA GLY A 56 -3.17 15.84 -8.22
C GLY A 56 -4.21 14.94 -7.54
N PHE A 57 -4.91 14.08 -8.31
CA PHE A 57 -5.87 13.14 -7.76
C PHE A 57 -5.23 12.31 -6.63
N MET A 58 -6.01 12.00 -5.58
CA MET A 58 -5.57 11.39 -4.30
C MET A 58 -4.78 12.29 -3.32
N ALA A 59 -4.17 13.38 -3.78
CA ALA A 59 -3.41 14.32 -2.94
C ALA A 59 -4.29 15.39 -2.27
N HIS A 60 -5.56 15.47 -2.67
CA HIS A 60 -6.52 16.51 -2.23
C HIS A 60 -6.03 17.95 -2.49
N ALA A 61 -5.13 18.13 -3.45
CA ALA A 61 -4.60 19.41 -3.90
C ALA A 61 -4.02 19.26 -5.31
N ASP A 62 -4.21 20.28 -6.15
CA ASP A 62 -3.70 20.30 -7.53
C ASP A 62 -2.17 20.16 -7.60
N GLN A 63 -1.47 20.76 -6.64
CA GLN A 63 -0.01 20.75 -6.55
C GLN A 63 0.41 20.51 -5.10
N TYR A 64 0.62 19.24 -4.75
CA TYR A 64 1.19 18.88 -3.47
C TYR A 64 2.73 18.90 -3.50
N ARG A 65 3.38 19.05 -2.33
CA ARG A 65 4.82 19.33 -2.26
C ARG A 65 5.73 18.12 -2.50
N CYS A 66 5.26 16.91 -2.24
CA CYS A 66 6.03 15.68 -2.41
C CYS A 66 5.10 14.46 -2.51
N SER A 67 5.55 13.40 -3.17
CA SER A 67 4.89 12.10 -3.05
C SER A 67 4.94 11.60 -1.61
N TYR A 68 3.93 10.84 -1.17
CA TYR A 68 3.85 10.33 0.20
C TYR A 68 3.12 9.00 0.32
N LEU A 69 3.42 8.25 1.38
CA LEU A 69 2.70 7.07 1.82
C LEU A 69 1.81 7.46 2.99
N ASN A 70 0.52 7.17 2.90
CA ASN A 70 -0.43 7.30 4.01
C ASN A 70 -0.78 5.91 4.55
N ALA A 71 -0.81 5.77 5.87
CA ALA A 71 -1.29 4.58 6.57
C ALA A 71 -2.09 5.00 7.80
N ALA A 72 -3.13 4.23 8.14
CA ALA A 72 -3.98 4.50 9.28
C ALA A 72 -4.34 3.20 10.01
N SER A 73 -4.52 3.31 11.32
CA SER A 73 -5.00 2.24 12.18
C SER A 73 -6.51 2.36 12.35
N ALA A 74 -7.24 1.40 11.79
CA ALA A 74 -8.68 1.28 11.99
C ALA A 74 -8.99 0.61 13.34
N ILE A 75 -10.26 0.69 13.78
CA ILE A 75 -10.72 -0.04 14.97
C ILE A 75 -10.42 -1.53 14.79
N GLY A 76 -9.82 -2.14 15.81
CA GLY A 76 -9.47 -3.57 15.83
C GLY A 76 -8.07 -3.92 15.36
N ILE A 77 -7.30 -2.95 14.84
CA ILE A 77 -5.87 -3.14 14.56
C ILE A 77 -5.11 -3.36 15.86
N LYS A 78 -4.25 -4.38 15.86
CA LYS A 78 -3.40 -4.74 16.99
C LYS A 78 -1.96 -4.28 16.78
N LYS A 79 -1.16 -4.39 17.84
CA LYS A 79 0.26 -4.01 17.80
C LYS A 79 1.04 -4.86 16.78
N GLU A 80 0.70 -6.14 16.70
CA GLU A 80 1.35 -7.12 15.83
C GLU A 80 1.13 -6.78 14.35
N ASP A 81 -0.05 -6.26 13.99
CA ASP A 81 -0.35 -5.79 12.64
C ASP A 81 0.55 -4.61 12.25
N VAL A 82 0.77 -3.68 13.18
CA VAL A 82 1.66 -2.52 12.98
C VAL A 82 3.12 -2.97 12.85
N GLU A 83 3.57 -3.90 13.69
CA GLU A 83 4.93 -4.45 13.61
C GLU A 83 5.16 -5.17 12.28
N MET A 84 4.19 -5.96 11.83
CA MET A 84 4.24 -6.65 10.54
C MET A 84 4.23 -5.66 9.36
N PHE A 85 3.40 -4.61 9.43
CA PHE A 85 3.42 -3.52 8.45
C PHE A 85 4.79 -2.86 8.35
N LEU A 86 5.41 -2.51 9.48
CA LEU A 86 6.74 -1.89 9.51
C LEU A 86 7.82 -2.83 8.94
N LYS A 87 7.79 -4.12 9.29
CA LYS A 87 8.72 -5.14 8.75
C LYS A 87 8.60 -5.23 7.22
N ARG A 88 7.36 -5.26 6.69
CA ARG A 88 7.09 -5.35 5.24
C ARG A 88 7.49 -4.06 4.52
N LEU A 89 7.19 -2.90 5.10
CA LEU A 89 7.57 -1.60 4.57
C LEU A 89 9.09 -1.45 4.47
N ASP A 90 9.82 -1.79 5.52
CA ASP A 90 11.29 -1.74 5.55
C ASP A 90 11.91 -2.64 4.47
N LYS A 91 11.41 -3.88 4.32
CA LYS A 91 11.83 -4.78 3.23
C LYS A 91 11.62 -4.15 1.84
N CYS A 92 10.45 -3.53 1.61
CA CYS A 92 10.14 -2.91 0.31
C CYS A 92 11.06 -1.71 0.01
N LEU A 93 11.25 -0.82 0.98
CA LEU A 93 12.13 0.35 0.81
C LEU A 93 13.58 -0.06 0.56
N LYS A 94 14.09 -1.07 1.28
CA LYS A 94 15.43 -1.61 1.05
C LYS A 94 15.60 -2.22 -0.34
N ALA A 95 14.59 -2.95 -0.83
CA ALA A 95 14.61 -3.52 -2.17
C ALA A 95 14.63 -2.44 -3.26
N LEU A 96 13.80 -1.41 -3.15
CA LEU A 96 13.78 -0.29 -4.09
C LEU A 96 15.10 0.51 -4.10
N ARG A 97 15.76 0.63 -2.95
CA ARG A 97 17.09 1.26 -2.85
C ARG A 97 18.19 0.43 -3.53
N ARG A 98 18.08 -0.91 -3.54
CA ARG A 98 19.07 -1.84 -4.08
C ARG A 98 18.99 -2.01 -5.60
N GLY A 99 17.85 -1.72 -6.23
CA GLY A 99 17.65 -1.81 -7.68
C GLY A 99 18.52 -0.88 -8.55
N LYS A 100 19.44 -0.12 -7.95
CA LYS A 100 20.37 0.80 -8.65
C LYS A 100 21.53 0.11 -9.39
N GLY A 101 21.55 -1.22 -9.57
CA GLY A 101 22.75 -1.91 -10.06
C GLY A 101 22.63 -3.21 -10.87
N GLN A 102 21.44 -3.80 -11.11
CA GLN A 102 21.33 -5.03 -11.90
C GLN A 102 20.02 -5.06 -12.69
N GLN A 103 20.13 -5.12 -14.02
CA GLN A 103 19.08 -5.69 -14.86
C GLN A 103 19.16 -7.20 -14.66
N ASP A 104 18.21 -7.79 -13.94
CA ASP A 104 18.15 -9.25 -13.80
C ASP A 104 16.71 -9.71 -14.10
N GLY A 105 16.56 -10.25 -15.32
CA GLY A 105 15.55 -11.24 -15.72
C GLY A 105 14.06 -10.94 -15.48
N PRO A 106 13.15 -11.84 -15.92
CA PRO A 106 11.77 -11.79 -15.46
C PRO A 106 11.80 -11.90 -13.94
N LEU A 107 11.11 -10.98 -13.25
CA LEU A 107 10.81 -11.10 -11.84
C LEU A 107 10.15 -12.47 -11.63
N THR A 108 10.95 -13.47 -11.24
CA THR A 108 10.40 -14.65 -10.63
C THR A 108 9.60 -14.14 -9.43
N PRO A 109 8.41 -14.67 -9.15
CA PRO A 109 7.77 -14.42 -7.89
C PRO A 109 8.70 -15.06 -6.86
N ASN A 110 9.66 -14.29 -6.34
CA ASN A 110 10.38 -14.62 -5.14
C ASN A 110 9.34 -14.57 -4.05
N VAL A 111 8.67 -15.71 -3.92
CA VAL A 111 7.91 -16.18 -2.80
C VAL A 111 8.88 -16.26 -1.62
N ASP A 112 9.24 -15.10 -1.08
CA ASP A 112 9.30 -14.97 0.35
C ASP A 112 7.85 -15.05 0.84
N VAL A 113 7.28 -16.26 0.76
CA VAL A 113 6.21 -16.65 1.66
C VAL A 113 6.88 -16.52 3.03
N ASP A 114 6.66 -15.40 3.72
CA ASP A 114 6.92 -15.36 5.16
C ASP A 114 6.23 -16.64 5.68
N ALA A 115 6.99 -17.54 6.30
CA ALA A 115 6.54 -18.87 6.70
C ALA A 115 5.39 -18.85 7.73
N ASP A 116 4.93 -17.65 8.13
CA ASP A 116 3.71 -17.36 8.87
C ASP A 116 2.50 -17.17 7.95
N MET A 117 2.33 -18.09 6.99
CA MET A 117 1.08 -18.23 6.25
C MET A 117 0.10 -19.03 7.12
N GLU A 118 -0.43 -18.41 8.19
CA GLU A 118 -1.62 -18.97 8.82
C GLU A 118 -2.76 -18.96 7.80
N LYS A 119 -3.27 -20.16 7.49
CA LYS A 119 -4.49 -20.35 6.71
C LYS A 119 -5.64 -19.59 7.40
N CYS A 120 -6.11 -18.50 6.80
CA CYS A 120 -7.53 -18.18 6.94
C CYS A 120 -8.32 -19.34 6.30
N LYS A 121 -8.81 -20.25 7.14
CA LYS A 121 -9.83 -21.21 6.74
C LYS A 121 -11.05 -20.40 6.34
N ILE A 122 -11.36 -20.38 5.04
CA ILE A 122 -12.69 -20.04 4.57
C ILE A 122 -13.60 -21.11 5.16
N GLY A 123 -14.49 -20.73 6.06
CA GLY A 123 -15.50 -21.64 6.60
C GLY A 123 -16.27 -22.28 5.47
N GLU A 124 -16.56 -23.58 5.60
CA GLU A 124 -17.46 -24.30 4.70
C GLU A 124 -18.77 -23.52 4.55
N GLY A 125 -19.24 -23.44 3.30
CA GLY A 125 -20.39 -22.64 2.93
C GLY A 125 -21.68 -23.14 3.57
N ASP A 126 -22.48 -22.20 4.06
CA ASP A 126 -23.91 -22.38 4.27
C ASP A 126 -24.64 -22.01 2.96
N ASP A 127 -25.45 -22.95 2.48
CA ASP A 127 -26.15 -22.91 1.20
C ASP A 127 -27.06 -21.68 1.00
N PRO A 128 -27.04 -21.02 -0.16
CA PRO A 128 -27.93 -19.90 -0.46
C PRO A 128 -29.30 -20.42 -0.95
N LYS A 129 -30.15 -20.97 -0.07
CA LYS A 129 -31.56 -21.30 -0.41
C LYS A 129 -32.63 -21.01 0.65
N THR A 130 -32.36 -20.27 1.71
CA THR A 130 -33.38 -19.99 2.74
C THR A 130 -33.54 -18.50 3.05
N LEU A 131 -33.89 -17.67 2.05
CA LEU A 131 -34.28 -16.28 2.38
C LEU A 131 -35.32 -15.62 1.47
N PHE A 132 -36.27 -16.36 0.89
CA PHE A 132 -37.52 -15.74 0.40
C PHE A 132 -38.67 -16.75 0.44
N PRO A 133 -39.57 -16.73 1.45
CA PRO A 133 -40.87 -17.36 1.32
C PRO A 133 -41.80 -16.46 0.49
N SER A 134 -42.58 -17.10 -0.39
CA SER A 134 -43.61 -16.52 -1.25
C SER A 134 -44.79 -15.93 -0.49
#